data_AF-A0AAV5UU89-F1
#
_entry.id   AF-A0AAV5UU89-F1
#
_cell.length_a   1.000
_cell.length_b   1.000
_cell.length_c   1.000
_cell.angle_alpha   90.00
_cell.angle_beta   90.00
_cell.angle_gamma   90.00
#
_symmetry.space_group_name_H-M   'P 1'
#
loop_
_entity.id
_entity.type
_entity.pdbx_description
1 polymer ?
#
loop_
_entity_poly.entity_id
_entity_poly.type
_entity_poly.pdbx_seq_one_letter_code
_entity_poly.pdbx_strand_id
1 'polypeptide(L)'
;ISNIDWDTVLSSVDQNADTLYSTFLSHVLPIMDYFIPYRKLIRSRTTLTSKSLRLLRISNRKYKERHSIGLQPYIDASTKFRKSVRAARRKHERALISKPNTKRFFRFASDKLKDQSSNIPALVDPSGAPLIDDQDKANLLANHFSKCYNHNLYTPPQHPPPSNGPFIDYVAFSPMIIARILRKLPNRNSTSPDDIPYVTCAFVDFSKAFDSIPLNLLIHKCETTQIRGGHRLKICPFTCNTVRFNRFFSNRIVHHWNRLDDDIVSNSS
;
A
#
# COMPACT_ATOMS: atom_id res chain seq x y z
N ILE A 1 21.37 -0.32 14.88
CA ILE A 1 21.06 1.14 14.75
C ILE A 1 21.42 1.90 16.03
N SER A 2 21.01 1.45 17.23
CA SER A 2 21.38 2.11 18.51
C SER A 2 22.86 2.02 18.88
N ASN A 3 23.58 1.01 18.37
CA ASN A 3 25.00 0.79 18.67
C ASN A 3 25.96 1.50 17.71
N ILE A 4 25.42 2.31 16.77
CA ILE A 4 26.23 3.10 15.85
C ILE A 4 26.40 4.47 16.48
N ASP A 5 27.64 4.93 16.60
CA ASP A 5 27.93 6.29 17.00
C ASP A 5 27.70 7.24 15.82
N TRP A 6 26.43 7.59 15.64
CA TRP A 6 25.96 8.44 14.55
C TRP A 6 26.54 9.84 14.61
N ASP A 7 26.93 10.31 15.79
CA ASP A 7 27.51 11.63 15.94
C ASP A 7 28.90 11.68 15.32
N THR A 8 29.74 10.70 15.63
CA THR A 8 31.05 10.55 14.98
C THR A 8 30.91 10.29 13.47
N VAL A 9 30.00 9.38 13.08
CA VAL A 9 29.83 8.96 11.67
C VAL A 9 29.33 10.09 10.77
N LEU A 10 28.42 10.93 11.27
CA LEU A 10 27.84 12.02 10.49
C LEU A 10 28.64 13.32 10.63
N SER A 11 29.32 13.55 11.75
CA SER A 11 30.16 14.74 11.94
C SER A 11 31.51 14.65 11.22
N SER A 12 31.96 13.46 10.82
CA SER A 12 33.21 13.26 10.07
C SER A 12 33.10 13.53 8.56
N VAL A 13 31.90 13.83 8.07
CA VAL A 13 31.59 14.03 6.64
C VAL A 13 31.31 15.50 6.39
N ASP A 14 31.63 16.00 5.19
CA ASP A 14 31.31 17.37 4.77
C ASP A 14 29.84 17.70 5.09
N GLN A 15 29.58 18.90 5.63
CA GLN A 15 28.28 19.38 6.11
C GLN A 15 27.20 19.54 5.01
N ASN A 16 27.40 18.95 3.83
CA ASN A 16 26.37 18.90 2.81
C ASN A 16 25.30 17.87 3.19
N ALA A 17 24.03 18.30 3.19
CA ALA A 17 22.88 17.47 3.53
C ALA A 17 22.81 16.18 2.70
N ASP A 18 23.13 16.25 1.41
CA ASP A 18 23.09 15.09 0.52
C ASP A 18 24.15 14.04 0.88
N THR A 19 25.35 14.49 1.27
CA THR A 19 26.46 13.61 1.65
C THR A 19 26.20 12.97 3.01
N LEU A 20 25.65 13.73 3.96
CA LEU A 20 25.19 13.21 5.25
C LEU A 20 24.10 12.15 5.09
N TYR A 21 23.11 12.42 4.24
CA TYR A 21 22.03 11.48 3.96
C TYR A 21 22.54 10.21 3.28
N SER A 22 23.43 10.34 2.30
CA SER A 22 24.03 9.19 1.61
C SER A 22 24.86 8.30 2.56
N THR A 23 25.59 8.92 3.49
CA THR A 23 26.34 8.21 4.54
C THR A 23 25.41 7.51 5.52
N PHE A 24 24.30 8.15 5.90
CA PHE A 24 23.27 7.49 6.70
C PHE A 24 22.70 6.24 5.99
N LEU A 25 22.36 6.35 4.71
CA LEU A 25 21.81 5.23 3.92
C LEU A 25 22.79 4.07 3.82
N SER A 26 24.09 4.33 3.64
CA SER A 26 25.12 3.29 3.52
C SER A 26 25.24 2.41 4.76
N HIS A 27 24.90 2.93 5.94
CA HIS A 27 24.87 2.17 7.19
C HIS A 27 23.51 1.52 7.48
N VAL A 28 22.39 2.18 7.16
CA VAL A 28 21.05 1.66 7.49
C VAL A 28 20.60 0.57 6.54
N LEU A 29 20.84 0.70 5.23
CA LEU A 29 20.38 -0.27 4.23
C LEU A 29 20.95 -1.69 4.46
N PRO A 30 22.26 -1.89 4.71
CA PRO A 30 22.80 -3.23 4.97
C PRO A 30 22.25 -3.87 6.24
N ILE A 31 21.99 -3.07 7.27
CA ILE A 31 21.40 -3.54 8.54
C ILE A 31 19.96 -4.00 8.29
N MET A 32 19.20 -3.23 7.52
CA MET A 32 17.84 -3.62 7.12
C MET A 32 17.87 -4.92 6.33
N ASP A 33 18.76 -5.07 5.35
CA ASP A 33 18.90 -6.30 4.56
C ASP A 33 19.25 -7.52 5.40
N TYR A 34 20.10 -7.34 6.42
CA TYR A 34 20.51 -8.44 7.30
C TYR A 34 19.40 -8.86 8.28
N PHE A 35 18.69 -7.89 8.88
CA PHE A 35 17.73 -8.18 9.96
C PHE A 35 16.28 -8.29 9.51
N ILE A 36 15.90 -7.78 8.33
CA ILE A 36 14.52 -7.85 7.82
C ILE A 36 14.39 -9.05 6.89
N PRO A 37 13.73 -10.15 7.32
CA PRO A 37 13.58 -11.32 6.47
C PRO A 37 12.66 -11.00 5.29
N TYR A 38 13.24 -10.99 4.08
CA TYR A 38 12.49 -10.86 2.84
C TYR A 38 11.56 -12.06 2.63
N ARG A 39 10.29 -11.94 3.04
CA ARG A 39 9.26 -12.85 2.56
C ARG A 39 8.85 -12.45 1.16
N LYS A 40 9.23 -13.26 0.16
CA LYS A 40 8.58 -13.20 -1.15
C LYS A 40 7.09 -13.41 -0.93
N LEU A 41 6.31 -12.34 -1.03
CA LEU A 41 4.86 -12.47 -1.06
C LEU A 41 4.53 -13.44 -2.19
N ILE A 42 3.81 -14.51 -1.84
CA ILE A 42 3.25 -15.42 -2.84
C ILE A 42 2.35 -14.53 -3.70
N ARG A 43 2.84 -14.16 -4.89
CA ARG A 43 2.08 -13.34 -5.81
C ARG A 43 0.78 -14.08 -6.05
N SER A 44 -0.34 -13.43 -5.73
CA SER A 44 -1.67 -13.96 -6.05
C SER A 44 -1.65 -14.42 -7.50
N ARG A 45 -2.09 -15.66 -7.75
CA ARG A 45 -2.06 -16.25 -9.09
C ARG A 45 -2.80 -15.29 -10.02
N THR A 46 -2.08 -14.74 -10.99
CA THR A 46 -2.67 -13.83 -11.96
C THR A 46 -3.80 -14.55 -12.69
N THR A 47 -4.96 -13.91 -12.80
CA THR A 47 -6.08 -14.43 -13.61
C THR A 47 -5.74 -14.49 -15.11
N LEU A 48 -4.64 -13.82 -15.51
CA LEU A 48 -4.13 -13.78 -16.86
C LEU A 48 -3.18 -14.95 -17.14
N THR A 49 -3.27 -15.47 -18.37
CA THR A 49 -2.32 -16.45 -18.90
C THR A 49 -0.96 -15.81 -19.17
N SER A 50 0.10 -16.63 -19.24
CA SER A 50 1.46 -16.19 -19.63
C SER A 50 1.47 -15.43 -20.97
N LYS A 51 0.71 -15.91 -21.96
CA LYS A 51 0.52 -15.25 -23.26
C LYS A 51 -0.10 -13.86 -23.12
N SER A 52 -1.17 -13.75 -22.34
CA SER A 52 -1.84 -12.46 -22.09
C SER A 52 -0.94 -11.48 -21.35
N LEU A 53 -0.18 -11.95 -20.35
CA LEU A 53 0.79 -11.12 -19.63
C LEU A 53 1.92 -10.62 -20.56
N ARG A 54 2.43 -11.47 -21.45
CA ARG A 54 3.44 -11.06 -22.45
C ARG A 54 2.89 -9.96 -23.36
N LEU A 55 1.66 -10.13 -23.85
CA LEU A 55 1.02 -9.14 -24.73
C LEU A 55 0.71 -7.82 -24.00
N LEU A 56 0.34 -7.88 -22.72
CA LEU A 56 0.20 -6.69 -21.87
C LEU A 56 1.51 -5.92 -21.76
N ARG A 57 2.62 -6.60 -21.49
CA ARG A 57 3.96 -5.98 -21.41
C ARG A 57 4.34 -5.31 -22.73
N ILE A 58 4.08 -5.97 -23.86
CA ILE A 58 4.33 -5.42 -25.20
C ILE A 58 3.47 -4.16 -25.43
N SER A 59 2.17 -4.23 -25.10
CA SER A 59 1.26 -3.08 -25.24
C SER A 59 1.71 -1.91 -24.37
N ASN A 60 2.08 -2.14 -23.11
CA ASN A 60 2.58 -1.09 -22.22
C ASN A 60 3.89 -0.47 -22.73
N ARG A 61 4.82 -1.28 -23.27
CA ARG A 61 6.04 -0.76 -23.89
C ARG A 61 5.72 0.14 -25.09
N LYS A 62 4.81 -0.29 -25.96
CA LYS A 62 4.37 0.50 -27.12
C LYS A 62 3.65 1.79 -26.74
N TYR A 63 2.92 1.79 -25.61
CA TYR A 63 2.32 3.01 -25.07
C TYR A 63 3.38 4.02 -24.58
N LYS A 64 4.46 3.54 -23.96
CA LYS A 64 5.58 4.40 -23.54
C LYS A 64 6.30 5.01 -24.74
N GLU A 65 6.50 4.21 -25.79
CA GLU A 65 7.16 4.62 -27.04
C GLU A 65 6.26 5.46 -27.97
N ARG A 66 4.98 5.69 -27.63
CA ARG A 66 3.96 6.23 -28.56
C ARG A 66 4.32 7.58 -29.19
N HIS A 67 5.11 8.41 -28.50
CA HIS A 67 5.55 9.70 -29.02
C HIS A 67 6.57 9.56 -30.15
N SER A 68 7.33 8.46 -30.19
CA SER A 68 8.34 8.19 -31.22
C SER A 68 7.81 7.30 -32.35
N ILE A 69 6.96 6.32 -32.05
CA ILE A 69 6.48 5.32 -33.03
C ILE A 69 5.02 5.52 -33.47
N GLY A 70 4.35 6.55 -32.95
CA GLY A 70 2.93 6.78 -33.14
C GLY A 70 2.02 5.87 -32.30
N LEU A 71 0.72 6.16 -32.32
CA LEU A 71 -0.27 5.48 -31.47
C LEU A 71 -0.75 4.14 -32.04
N GLN A 72 -0.72 3.95 -33.36
CA GLN A 72 -1.25 2.74 -34.02
C GLN A 72 -0.58 1.43 -33.54
N PRO A 73 0.76 1.34 -33.40
CA PRO A 73 1.39 0.13 -32.87
C PRO A 73 0.92 -0.26 -31.47
N TYR A 74 0.59 0.73 -30.63
CA TYR A 74 -0.01 0.48 -29.32
C TYR A 74 -1.44 -0.07 -29.45
N ILE A 75 -2.27 0.54 -30.30
CA ILE A 75 -3.66 0.11 -30.53
C ILE A 75 -3.69 -1.35 -31.00
N ASP A 76 -2.82 -1.73 -31.92
CA ASP A 76 -2.70 -3.10 -32.41
C ASP A 76 -2.26 -4.08 -31.32
N ALA A 77 -1.23 -3.72 -30.55
CA ALA A 77 -0.73 -4.53 -29.44
C ALA A 77 -1.80 -4.71 -28.34
N SER A 78 -2.52 -3.63 -28.01
CA SER A 78 -3.63 -3.63 -27.06
C SER A 78 -4.78 -4.49 -27.55
N THR A 79 -5.10 -4.44 -28.84
CA THR A 79 -6.12 -5.29 -29.46
C THR A 79 -5.73 -6.76 -29.41
N LYS A 80 -4.47 -7.10 -29.70
CA LYS A 80 -3.94 -8.47 -29.56
C LYS A 80 -4.02 -8.94 -28.10
N PHE A 81 -3.67 -8.10 -27.14
CA PHE A 81 -3.83 -8.37 -25.72
C PHE A 81 -5.30 -8.68 -25.36
N ARG A 82 -6.23 -7.78 -25.69
CA ARG A 82 -7.67 -7.95 -25.43
C ARG A 82 -8.21 -9.24 -26.04
N LYS A 83 -7.85 -9.55 -27.29
CA LYS A 83 -8.21 -10.81 -27.97
C LYS A 83 -7.69 -12.03 -27.20
N SER A 84 -6.45 -11.99 -26.72
CA SER A 84 -5.88 -13.09 -25.92
C SER A 84 -6.62 -13.33 -24.61
N VAL A 85 -7.02 -12.26 -23.91
CA VAL A 85 -7.77 -12.35 -22.65
C VAL A 85 -9.14 -12.97 -22.89
N ARG A 86 -9.85 -12.50 -23.92
CA ARG A 86 -11.16 -13.06 -24.31
C ARG A 86 -11.03 -14.55 -24.67
N ALA A 87 -10.02 -14.92 -25.46
CA ALA A 87 -9.80 -16.32 -25.83
C ALA A 87 -9.50 -17.21 -24.61
N ALA A 88 -8.66 -16.73 -23.67
CA ALA A 88 -8.37 -17.46 -22.44
C ALA A 88 -9.60 -17.64 -21.55
N ARG A 89 -10.43 -16.59 -21.40
CA ARG A 89 -11.70 -16.67 -20.66
C ARG A 89 -12.66 -17.68 -21.27
N ARG A 90 -12.88 -17.63 -22.59
CA ARG A 90 -13.72 -18.62 -23.30
C ARG A 90 -13.20 -20.04 -23.14
N LYS A 91 -11.88 -20.25 -23.19
CA LYS A 91 -11.28 -21.58 -22.97
C LYS A 91 -11.57 -22.07 -21.54
N HIS A 92 -11.48 -21.19 -20.56
CA HIS A 92 -11.79 -21.53 -19.17
C HIS A 92 -13.28 -21.86 -18.99
N GLU A 93 -14.17 -21.04 -19.53
CA GLU A 93 -15.63 -21.26 -19.51
C GLU A 93 -16.02 -22.58 -20.19
N ARG A 94 -15.49 -22.85 -21.39
CA ARG A 94 -15.71 -24.12 -22.09
C ARG A 94 -15.22 -25.32 -21.27
N ALA A 95 -14.06 -25.20 -20.63
CA ALA A 95 -13.51 -26.26 -19.78
C ALA A 95 -14.28 -26.46 -18.47
N LEU A 96 -15.02 -25.45 -18.00
CA LEU A 96 -15.94 -25.58 -16.88
C LEU A 96 -17.22 -26.32 -17.29
N ILE A 97 -17.77 -26.01 -18.47
CA ILE A 97 -18.96 -26.67 -19.03
C ILE A 97 -18.67 -28.12 -19.41
N SER A 98 -17.49 -28.39 -19.98
CA SER A 98 -17.14 -29.73 -20.47
C SER A 98 -16.84 -30.74 -19.36
N LYS A 99 -16.70 -30.30 -18.10
CA LYS A 99 -16.33 -31.18 -16.98
C LYS A 99 -17.56 -31.43 -16.10
N PRO A 100 -17.76 -32.65 -15.60
CA PRO A 100 -18.93 -33.01 -14.78
C PRO A 100 -18.90 -32.43 -13.35
N ASN A 101 -18.08 -31.41 -13.08
CA ASN A 101 -17.96 -30.83 -11.74
C ASN A 101 -18.99 -29.69 -11.53
N THR A 102 -20.21 -30.11 -11.22
CA THR A 102 -21.38 -29.27 -10.96
C THR A 102 -21.11 -28.16 -9.93
N LYS A 103 -20.33 -28.45 -8.87
CA LYS A 103 -19.99 -27.48 -7.81
C LYS A 103 -19.11 -26.34 -8.33
N ARG A 104 -18.14 -26.61 -9.20
CA ARG A 104 -17.28 -25.58 -9.81
C ARG A 104 -18.06 -24.70 -10.78
N PHE A 105 -18.98 -25.29 -11.53
CA PHE A 105 -19.88 -24.55 -12.42
C PHE A 105 -20.78 -23.59 -11.63
N PHE A 106 -21.52 -24.09 -10.63
CA PHE A 106 -22.40 -23.24 -9.83
C PHE A 106 -21.65 -22.19 -9.02
N ARG A 107 -20.42 -22.47 -8.56
CA ARG A 107 -19.56 -21.44 -7.95
C ARG A 107 -19.19 -20.34 -8.95
N PHE A 108 -18.78 -20.72 -10.17
CA PHE A 108 -18.48 -19.75 -11.21
C PHE A 108 -19.72 -18.92 -11.62
N ALA A 109 -20.87 -19.57 -11.78
CA ALA A 109 -22.13 -18.90 -12.10
C ALA A 109 -22.56 -17.95 -10.99
N SER A 110 -22.54 -18.40 -9.72
CA SER A 110 -22.84 -17.53 -8.59
C SER A 110 -21.84 -16.37 -8.47
N ASP A 111 -20.53 -16.58 -8.64
CA ASP A 111 -19.55 -15.48 -8.63
C ASP A 111 -19.80 -14.43 -9.74
N LYS A 112 -20.41 -14.85 -10.87
CA LYS A 112 -20.74 -14.00 -12.02
C LYS A 112 -22.10 -13.31 -11.92
N LEU A 113 -23.08 -13.99 -11.34
CA LEU A 113 -24.46 -13.52 -11.17
C LEU A 113 -24.65 -12.77 -9.85
N LYS A 114 -23.77 -12.99 -8.89
CA LYS A 114 -23.78 -12.26 -7.62
C LYS A 114 -23.56 -10.79 -7.94
N ASP A 115 -24.51 -9.98 -7.50
CA ASP A 115 -24.39 -8.55 -7.54
C ASP A 115 -23.16 -8.16 -6.72
N GLN A 116 -22.09 -7.77 -7.43
CA GLN A 116 -20.85 -7.31 -6.82
C GLN A 116 -20.94 -5.83 -6.47
N SER A 117 -22.07 -5.16 -6.75
CA SER A 117 -22.31 -3.86 -6.19
C SER A 117 -22.51 -4.03 -4.67
N SER A 118 -21.45 -3.75 -3.91
CA SER A 118 -21.70 -3.02 -2.68
C SER A 118 -22.45 -1.78 -3.15
N ASN A 119 -23.77 -1.73 -2.90
CA ASN A 119 -24.66 -0.70 -3.42
C ASN A 119 -23.99 0.66 -3.16
N ILE A 120 -23.39 1.25 -4.19
CA ILE A 120 -22.68 2.51 -4.06
C ILE A 120 -23.81 3.51 -3.83
N PRO A 121 -23.87 4.18 -2.65
CA PRO A 121 -24.94 5.12 -2.39
C PRO A 121 -24.99 6.15 -3.51
N ALA A 122 -26.20 6.48 -3.96
CA ALA A 122 -26.38 7.60 -4.89
C ALA A 122 -25.81 8.87 -4.25
N LEU A 123 -25.22 9.75 -5.08
CA LEU A 123 -24.92 11.10 -4.64
C LEU A 123 -26.26 11.78 -4.34
N VAL A 124 -26.37 12.39 -3.17
CA VAL A 124 -27.55 13.14 -2.77
C VAL A 124 -27.28 14.62 -2.93
N ASP A 125 -28.29 15.38 -3.28
CA ASP A 125 -28.24 16.82 -3.22
C ASP A 125 -28.26 17.30 -1.74
N PRO A 126 -28.08 18.60 -1.48
CA PRO A 126 -28.20 19.15 -0.12
C PRO A 126 -29.60 18.99 0.51
N SER A 127 -30.63 18.65 -0.26
CA SER A 127 -31.98 18.36 0.24
C SER A 127 -32.19 16.90 0.64
N GLY A 128 -31.18 16.04 0.40
CA GLY A 128 -31.21 14.61 0.66
C GLY A 128 -31.81 13.76 -0.47
N ALA A 129 -32.17 14.37 -1.60
CA ALA A 129 -32.72 13.68 -2.76
C ALA A 129 -31.60 13.04 -3.62
N PRO A 130 -31.78 11.81 -4.11
CA PRO A 130 -30.76 11.12 -4.92
C PRO A 130 -30.65 11.73 -6.32
N LEU A 131 -29.42 12.07 -6.73
CA LEU A 131 -29.08 12.55 -8.07
C LEU A 131 -28.99 11.38 -9.05
N ILE A 132 -29.87 11.39 -10.06
CA ILE A 132 -29.96 10.34 -11.08
C ILE A 132 -29.19 10.77 -12.34
N ASP A 133 -29.34 12.03 -12.76
CA ASP A 133 -28.74 12.56 -13.98
C ASP A 133 -27.25 12.83 -13.85
N ASP A 134 -26.50 12.60 -14.94
CA ASP A 134 -25.04 12.74 -14.94
C ASP A 134 -24.61 14.22 -14.94
N GLN A 135 -25.40 15.12 -15.55
CA GLN A 135 -25.13 16.55 -15.52
C GLN A 135 -25.26 17.09 -14.09
N ASP A 136 -26.28 16.65 -13.36
CA ASP A 136 -26.51 17.09 -11.98
C ASP A 136 -25.40 16.61 -11.03
N LYS A 137 -24.93 15.37 -11.20
CA LYS A 137 -23.77 14.86 -10.45
C LYS A 137 -22.52 15.67 -10.73
N ALA A 138 -22.26 16.00 -12.00
CA ALA A 138 -21.11 16.80 -12.40
C ALA A 138 -21.18 18.21 -11.80
N ASN A 139 -22.36 18.83 -11.82
CA ASN A 139 -22.61 20.15 -11.25
C ASN A 139 -22.42 20.15 -9.72
N LEU A 140 -22.95 19.14 -9.01
CA LEU A 140 -22.75 19.00 -7.56
C LEU A 140 -21.26 18.92 -7.21
N LEU A 141 -20.51 18.09 -7.92
CA LEU A 141 -19.07 17.95 -7.72
C LEU A 141 -18.33 19.25 -8.05
N ALA A 142 -18.63 19.89 -9.18
CA ALA A 142 -18.02 21.15 -9.57
C ALA A 142 -18.26 22.25 -8.52
N ASN A 143 -19.48 22.35 -8.00
CA ASN A 143 -19.84 23.30 -6.95
C ASN A 143 -19.10 23.00 -5.64
N HIS A 144 -19.01 21.73 -5.24
CA HIS A 144 -18.24 21.34 -4.07
C HIS A 144 -16.75 21.69 -4.22
N PHE A 145 -16.14 21.35 -5.36
CA PHE A 145 -14.73 21.67 -5.60
C PHE A 145 -14.50 23.18 -5.68
N SER A 146 -15.41 23.94 -6.28
CA SER A 146 -15.34 25.40 -6.32
C SER A 146 -15.34 26.00 -4.90
N LYS A 147 -16.18 25.48 -4.00
CA LYS A 147 -16.19 25.88 -2.57
C LYS A 147 -14.88 25.57 -1.86
N CYS A 148 -14.29 24.39 -2.10
CA CYS A 148 -13.00 24.01 -1.48
C CYS A 148 -11.79 24.63 -2.18
N TYR A 149 -11.97 25.22 -3.36
CA TYR A 149 -10.90 25.83 -4.13
C TYR A 149 -10.65 27.24 -3.60
N ASN A 150 -9.63 27.38 -2.76
CA ASN A 150 -9.17 28.68 -2.27
C ASN A 150 -8.78 29.56 -3.47
N HIS A 151 -9.65 30.49 -3.86
CA HIS A 151 -9.34 31.53 -4.84
C HIS A 151 -8.44 32.63 -4.27
N ASN A 152 -7.74 32.34 -3.17
CA ASN A 152 -6.62 33.15 -2.73
C ASN A 152 -5.55 32.94 -3.81
N LEU A 153 -5.47 33.92 -4.72
CA LEU A 153 -4.28 34.21 -5.47
C LEU A 153 -3.19 34.44 -4.43
N TYR A 154 -2.58 33.35 -3.95
CA TYR A 154 -1.38 33.44 -3.17
C TYR A 154 -0.40 34.13 -4.10
N THR A 155 -0.19 35.43 -3.89
CA THR A 155 1.11 36.00 -4.19
C THR A 155 2.08 35.06 -3.50
N PRO A 156 2.99 34.40 -4.23
CA PRO A 156 3.99 33.57 -3.58
C PRO A 156 4.59 34.46 -2.49
N PRO A 157 4.54 34.04 -1.21
CA PRO A 157 5.02 34.90 -0.13
C PRO A 157 6.42 35.32 -0.54
N GLN A 158 6.63 36.64 -0.69
CA GLN A 158 7.96 37.14 -0.95
C GLN A 158 8.80 36.60 0.20
N HIS A 159 9.72 35.69 -0.13
CA HIS A 159 10.63 35.16 0.86
C HIS A 159 11.28 36.39 1.50
N PRO A 160 11.14 36.59 2.82
CA PRO A 160 11.90 37.64 3.47
C PRO A 160 13.36 37.41 3.08
N PRO A 161 14.12 38.48 2.76
CA PRO A 161 15.56 38.33 2.56
C PRO A 161 16.10 37.51 3.73
N PRO A 162 17.00 36.53 3.47
CA PRO A 162 17.45 35.61 4.51
C PRO A 162 17.86 36.43 5.71
N SER A 163 17.02 36.41 6.76
CA SER A 163 17.39 37.05 8.01
C SER A 163 18.63 36.31 8.47
N ASN A 164 19.67 37.02 8.88
CA ASN A 164 20.79 36.46 9.64
C ASN A 164 20.26 35.96 11.00
N GLY A 165 19.38 34.96 10.95
CA GLY A 165 18.84 34.28 12.10
C GLY A 165 19.92 33.40 12.72
N PRO A 166 19.64 32.83 13.90
CA PRO A 166 20.57 31.92 14.56
C PRO A 166 20.94 30.79 13.59
N PHE A 167 22.22 30.76 13.21
CA PHE A 167 22.79 29.70 12.41
C PHE A 167 23.07 28.52 13.34
N ILE A 168 22.64 27.33 12.92
CA ILE A 168 22.92 26.10 13.66
C ILE A 168 24.25 25.57 13.12
N ASP A 169 25.35 25.91 13.81
CA ASP A 169 26.70 25.46 13.43
C ASP A 169 26.88 23.94 13.56
N TYR A 170 26.08 23.31 14.44
CA TYR A 170 26.22 21.90 14.77
C TYR A 170 24.87 21.27 15.11
N VAL A 171 24.59 20.13 14.49
CA VAL A 171 23.42 19.30 14.76
C VAL A 171 23.91 17.98 15.35
N ALA A 172 23.63 17.74 16.63
CA ALA A 172 24.00 16.50 17.29
C ALA A 172 23.11 15.34 16.80
N PHE A 173 23.72 14.29 16.27
CA PHE A 173 23.01 13.12 15.76
C PHE A 173 23.06 11.95 16.75
N SER A 174 22.53 12.14 17.96
CA SER A 174 22.58 11.05 18.95
C SER A 174 21.82 9.80 18.48
N PRO A 175 22.28 8.58 18.83
CA PRO A 175 21.60 7.34 18.46
C PRO A 175 20.15 7.27 18.95
N MET A 176 19.85 7.91 20.09
CA MET A 176 18.50 7.99 20.65
C MET A 176 17.57 8.87 19.82
N ILE A 177 18.07 9.99 19.28
CA ILE A 177 17.30 10.88 18.39
C ILE A 177 16.94 10.15 17.10
N ILE A 178 17.92 9.49 16.47
CA ILE A 178 17.70 8.74 15.23
C ILE A 178 16.71 7.59 15.45
N ALA A 179 16.88 6.81 16.53
CA ALA A 179 15.93 5.75 16.88
C ALA A 179 14.52 6.30 17.13
N ARG A 180 14.39 7.45 17.81
CA ARG A 180 13.09 8.10 18.07
C ARG A 180 12.41 8.55 16.78
N ILE A 181 13.15 9.11 15.82
CA ILE A 181 12.62 9.55 14.53
C ILE A 181 12.15 8.36 13.70
N LEU A 182 12.97 7.30 13.61
CA LEU A 182 12.61 6.08 12.89
C LEU A 182 11.33 5.43 13.47
N ARG A 183 11.14 5.47 14.79
CA ARG A 183 9.92 4.99 15.46
C ARG A 183 8.66 5.80 15.14
N LYS A 184 8.80 7.07 14.76
CA LYS A 184 7.67 7.96 14.42
C LYS A 184 7.22 7.83 12.97
N LEU A 185 7.91 7.02 12.14
CA LEU A 185 7.51 6.81 10.76
C LEU A 185 6.08 6.21 10.69
N PRO A 186 5.24 6.67 9.75
CA PRO A 186 3.86 6.21 9.64
C PRO A 186 3.79 4.72 9.27
N ASN A 187 2.91 3.95 9.90
CA ASN A 187 2.74 2.52 9.59
C ASN A 187 2.07 2.32 8.21
N ARG A 188 2.85 2.40 7.13
CA ARG A 188 2.41 2.29 5.73
C ARG A 188 3.30 1.31 4.97
N ASN A 189 2.69 0.55 4.06
CA ASN A 189 3.40 -0.40 3.18
C ASN A 189 3.96 0.26 1.90
N SER A 190 4.14 1.58 1.91
CA SER A 190 4.84 2.31 0.86
C SER A 190 6.35 2.31 1.14
N THR A 191 7.13 2.61 0.13
CA THR A 191 8.57 2.84 0.25
C THR A 191 8.84 4.30 -0.10
N SER A 192 9.78 4.95 0.58
CA SER A 192 10.29 6.24 0.11
C SER A 192 11.03 6.05 -1.23
N PRO A 193 11.31 7.13 -1.99
CA PRO A 193 12.17 7.07 -3.18
C PRO A 193 13.54 6.45 -2.92
N ASP A 194 13.99 6.42 -1.66
CA ASP A 194 15.30 5.94 -1.21
C ASP A 194 15.26 4.48 -0.70
N ASP A 195 14.23 3.73 -1.08
CA ASP A 195 14.03 2.33 -0.71
C ASP A 195 13.90 2.02 0.79
N ILE A 196 13.74 3.04 1.65
CA ILE A 196 13.43 2.87 3.07
C ILE A 196 11.94 2.55 3.24
N PRO A 197 11.57 1.35 3.74
CA PRO A 197 10.17 1.05 4.04
C PRO A 197 9.73 1.84 5.28
N TYR A 198 8.51 2.38 5.32
CA TYR A 198 8.06 3.08 6.54
C TYR A 198 7.94 2.15 7.77
N VAL A 199 7.96 0.84 7.55
CA VAL A 199 8.14 -0.19 8.59
C VAL A 199 9.63 -0.57 8.64
N THR A 200 10.48 0.34 9.13
CA THR A 200 11.94 0.15 9.19
C THR A 200 12.41 -0.73 10.34
N CYS A 201 11.67 -0.77 11.45
CA CYS A 201 12.05 -1.53 12.63
C CYS A 201 10.85 -2.31 13.20
N ALA A 202 10.94 -3.64 13.14
CA ALA A 202 10.17 -4.49 14.04
C ALA A 202 10.99 -4.64 15.33
N PHE A 203 10.67 -3.86 16.36
CA PHE A 203 11.11 -4.20 17.71
C PHE A 203 10.32 -5.43 18.14
N VAL A 204 10.96 -6.59 18.07
CA VAL A 204 10.41 -7.82 18.67
C VAL A 204 10.62 -7.66 20.16
N ASP A 205 9.61 -7.12 20.84
CA ASP A 205 9.56 -7.14 22.29
C ASP A 205 9.31 -8.59 22.74
N PHE A 206 10.37 -9.25 23.19
CA PHE A 206 10.28 -10.62 23.70
C PHE A 206 9.57 -10.71 25.04
N SER A 207 9.29 -9.59 25.73
CA SER A 207 8.64 -9.59 27.04
C SER A 207 7.25 -10.25 27.02
N LYS A 208 6.57 -10.24 25.86
CA LYS A 208 5.28 -10.92 25.62
C LYS A 208 5.30 -11.95 24.51
N ALA A 209 6.47 -12.19 23.89
CA ALA A 209 6.57 -13.14 22.78
C ALA A 209 6.19 -14.56 23.20
N PHE A 210 6.39 -14.92 24.48
CA PHE A 210 6.02 -16.21 25.04
C PHE A 210 4.49 -16.42 25.15
N ASP A 211 3.70 -15.36 25.35
CA ASP A 211 2.24 -15.44 25.43
C ASP A 211 1.59 -15.79 24.08
N SER A 212 2.29 -15.51 22.97
CA SER A 212 1.78 -15.64 21.60
C SER A 212 2.38 -16.81 20.83
N ILE A 213 3.17 -17.68 21.47
CA ILE A 213 3.83 -18.79 20.77
C ILE A 213 2.79 -19.84 20.38
N PRO A 214 2.67 -20.22 19.09
CA PRO A 214 1.89 -21.37 18.67
C PRO A 214 2.56 -22.65 19.16
N LEU A 215 2.00 -23.21 20.23
CA LEU A 215 2.58 -24.29 21.01
C LEU A 215 2.78 -25.58 20.23
N ASN A 216 1.89 -25.86 19.28
CA ASN A 216 2.01 -26.98 18.35
C ASN A 216 3.30 -26.89 17.50
N LEU A 217 3.65 -25.69 17.03
CA LEU A 217 4.87 -25.48 16.24
C LEU A 217 6.12 -25.52 17.12
N LEU A 218 6.02 -25.03 18.36
CA LEU A 218 7.11 -25.14 19.33
C LEU A 218 7.42 -26.60 19.66
N ILE A 219 6.39 -27.41 19.97
CA ILE A 219 6.52 -28.84 20.28
C ILE A 219 7.13 -29.60 19.09
N HIS A 220 6.59 -29.40 17.88
CA HIS A 220 7.14 -30.04 16.67
C HIS A 220 8.61 -29.67 16.47
N LYS A 221 8.97 -28.40 16.69
CA LYS A 221 10.36 -27.95 16.54
C LYS A 221 11.27 -28.60 17.58
N CYS A 222 10.85 -28.64 18.85
CA CYS A 222 11.58 -29.32 19.93
C CYS A 222 11.78 -30.83 19.65
N GLU A 223 10.79 -31.50 19.07
CA GLU A 223 10.87 -32.91 18.67
C GLU A 223 11.87 -33.12 17.53
N THR A 224 11.84 -32.26 16.51
CA THR A 224 12.81 -32.33 15.40
C THR A 224 14.24 -32.01 15.83
N THR A 225 14.43 -31.18 16.87
CA THR A 225 15.75 -30.79 17.37
C THR A 225 16.24 -31.63 18.56
N GLN A 226 15.55 -32.71 18.93
CA GLN A 226 15.86 -33.62 20.06
C GLN A 226 16.00 -32.91 21.42
N ILE A 227 15.31 -31.79 21.64
CA ILE A 227 15.30 -31.09 22.93
C ILE A 227 14.31 -31.83 23.85
N ARG A 228 14.82 -32.75 24.67
CA ARG A 228 14.03 -33.59 25.58
C ARG A 228 14.14 -33.10 27.03
N GLY A 229 13.39 -32.05 27.37
CA GLY A 229 13.31 -31.58 28.75
C GLY A 229 11.97 -30.88 29.03
N GLY A 230 11.04 -31.58 29.67
CA GLY A 230 9.78 -31.01 30.17
C GLY A 230 8.53 -31.79 29.75
N HIS A 231 7.73 -32.22 30.73
CA HIS A 231 6.52 -33.01 30.52
C HIS A 231 5.52 -32.35 29.55
N ARG A 232 5.14 -33.08 28.50
CA ARG A 232 4.20 -32.71 27.41
C ARG A 232 2.80 -32.21 27.84
N LEU A 233 2.45 -32.34 29.12
CA LEU A 233 1.06 -32.21 29.59
C LEU A 233 0.62 -30.78 30.00
N LYS A 234 1.50 -29.78 29.97
CA LYS A 234 1.19 -28.44 30.53
C LYS A 234 0.59 -27.42 29.56
N ILE A 235 0.29 -27.78 28.32
CA ILE A 235 0.01 -26.76 27.32
C ILE A 235 -1.19 -27.10 26.43
N CYS A 236 -2.34 -26.49 26.74
CA CYS A 236 -3.56 -26.53 25.93
C CYS A 236 -3.91 -25.12 25.42
N PRO A 237 -4.00 -24.88 24.09
CA PRO A 237 -4.40 -23.59 23.54
C PRO A 237 -5.89 -23.53 23.16
N PHE A 238 -6.55 -22.41 23.50
CA PHE A 238 -7.82 -21.96 22.90
C PHE A 238 -7.54 -21.16 21.62
N THR A 239 -8.36 -21.32 20.57
CA THR A 239 -8.19 -20.62 19.28
C THR A 239 -9.22 -19.51 19.08
N CYS A 240 -8.80 -18.32 18.64
CA CYS A 240 -9.68 -17.30 18.08
C CYS A 240 -9.38 -17.06 16.58
N ASN A 241 -10.42 -17.07 15.74
CA ASN A 241 -10.32 -16.81 14.30
C ASN A 241 -10.47 -15.30 14.03
N THR A 242 -9.55 -14.71 13.27
CA THR A 242 -9.73 -13.33 12.74
C THR A 242 -9.42 -13.23 11.25
N VAL A 243 -10.44 -12.91 10.46
CA VAL A 243 -10.34 -12.54 9.03
C VAL A 243 -10.44 -11.02 8.95
N ARG A 244 -9.30 -10.31 8.92
CA ARG A 244 -9.24 -8.83 9.03
C ARG A 244 -9.10 -8.04 7.71
N PHE A 245 -9.01 -8.65 6.53
CA PHE A 245 -8.49 -7.93 5.35
C PHE A 245 -9.37 -7.79 4.11
N ASN A 246 -10.67 -8.06 4.15
CA ASN A 246 -11.44 -8.15 2.90
C ASN A 246 -12.27 -6.91 2.45
N ARG A 247 -12.22 -5.74 3.12
CA ARG A 247 -13.14 -4.61 2.76
C ARG A 247 -12.59 -3.19 2.98
N PHE A 248 -11.37 -2.85 2.53
CA PHE A 248 -10.75 -1.58 2.92
C PHE A 248 -11.05 -0.35 2.02
N PHE A 249 -11.27 -0.49 0.70
CA PHE A 249 -11.18 0.68 -0.21
C PHE A 249 -12.49 1.26 -0.75
N SER A 250 -13.57 0.51 -0.88
CA SER A 250 -14.74 1.01 -1.65
C SER A 250 -15.77 1.78 -0.80
N ASN A 251 -16.09 1.31 0.40
CA ASN A 251 -17.20 1.86 1.19
C ASN A 251 -16.79 3.10 2.03
N ARG A 252 -15.50 3.26 2.32
CA ARG A 252 -15.02 4.31 3.24
C ARG A 252 -15.11 5.71 2.64
N ILE A 253 -14.95 5.83 1.32
CA ILE A 253 -14.92 7.10 0.62
C ILE A 253 -16.33 7.69 0.59
N VAL A 254 -17.32 6.97 0.06
CA VAL A 254 -18.70 7.50 -0.10
C VAL A 254 -19.36 7.82 1.24
N HIS A 255 -19.19 6.97 2.25
CA HIS A 255 -19.71 7.26 3.59
C HIS A 255 -19.00 8.41 4.30
N HIS A 256 -17.77 8.76 3.90
CA HIS A 256 -17.08 9.93 4.43
C HIS A 256 -17.61 11.20 3.77
N TRP A 257 -17.79 11.19 2.45
CA TRP A 257 -18.38 12.31 1.70
C TRP A 257 -19.79 12.67 2.18
N ASN A 258 -20.66 11.68 2.40
CA ASN A 258 -22.04 11.91 2.85
C ASN A 258 -22.15 12.27 4.35
N ARG A 259 -21.03 12.39 5.07
CA ARG A 259 -20.98 12.70 6.52
C ARG A 259 -20.21 13.99 6.83
N LEU A 260 -19.81 14.74 5.80
CA LEU A 260 -19.19 16.04 6.00
C LEU A 260 -20.30 17.01 6.41
N ASP A 261 -20.17 17.62 7.59
CA ASP A 261 -21.04 18.71 8.02
C ASP A 261 -20.82 19.94 7.14
N ASP A 262 -21.90 20.66 6.84
CA ASP A 262 -21.87 21.91 6.09
C ASP A 262 -20.99 22.98 6.77
N ASP A 263 -20.82 22.88 8.10
CA ASP A 263 -20.02 23.79 8.93
C ASP A 263 -18.50 23.64 8.76
N ILE A 264 -18.03 22.54 8.15
CA ILE A 264 -16.61 22.35 7.85
C ILE A 264 -16.16 23.30 6.73
N VAL A 265 -17.09 23.77 5.89
CA VAL A 265 -16.83 24.66 4.75
C VAL A 265 -16.92 26.14 5.14
N SER A 266 -17.57 26.49 6.26
CA SER A 266 -17.80 27.87 6.68
C SER A 266 -16.69 28.46 7.58
N ASN A 267 -15.80 27.64 8.14
CA ASN A 267 -14.75 28.08 9.07
C ASN A 267 -13.44 28.57 8.41
N SER A 268 -13.48 28.90 7.13
CA SER A 268 -12.40 29.60 6.43
C SER A 268 -12.91 30.92 5.88
N SER A 269 -13.29 31.82 6.78
CA SER A 269 -13.35 33.27 6.52
C SER A 269 -12.04 33.91 6.98
#